data_AF-A0A0L0EM67-F1
#
_entry.id   AF-A0A0L0EM67-F1
#
_cell.length_a   1.000
_cell.length_b   1.000
_cell.length_c   1.000
_cell.angle_alpha   90.00
_cell.angle_beta   90.00
_cell.angle_gamma   90.00
#
_symmetry.space_group_name_H-M   'P 1'
#
loop_
_entity.id
_entity.type
_entity.pdbx_description
1 polymer ?
#
loop_
_entity_poly.entity_id
_entity_poly.type
_entity_poly.pdbx_seq_one_letter_code
_entity_poly.pdbx_strand_id
1 'polypeptide(L)'
;MKYLFEGAILGLIWWIGAQAITQYHQLQDTQVAMALKARLNRATTELSLETLSAMDSNIYHFDRHAQKQLEFESAYNELLARDLLSDEMSLAVTHFHDAVDTYMQLASMLKTSYRYIAKQELEKDAYSTQAQLAVSKSAALVSNLQVTNSHTVVEVVREQLMRSMTSLEQFEQESRSFRVMRLHIGFILENALPASNLLVPIQNSTLSTAILRETQHLSEQVDTVYWQMTRSILFLLVLVSLLIIVVLLRLMSDLKRANAQANQAAETKSLFLSNMSHEIRTPMNGIMGLTDILLATELTSVQRNYLEKVRFSANALTTIINDILDFSKIESKKLNIEQTPFQFEELLDNLRSLITPIANTKGSS
;
A
#
# COMPACT_ATOMS: atom_id res chain seq x y z
N MET A 1 27.88 22.78 13.84
CA MET A 1 27.36 21.61 14.59
C MET A 1 25.86 21.65 14.89
N LYS A 2 25.18 22.81 14.92
CA LYS A 2 23.75 22.90 15.34
C LYS A 2 22.89 21.83 14.63
N TYR A 3 22.80 21.77 13.30
CA TYR A 3 21.85 20.87 12.60
C TYR A 3 22.31 19.44 12.29
N LEU A 4 23.41 18.97 12.88
CA LEU A 4 23.99 17.67 12.50
C LEU A 4 23.06 16.49 12.84
N PHE A 5 22.34 16.57 13.97
CA PHE A 5 21.45 15.50 14.41
C PHE A 5 20.19 15.41 13.53
N GLU A 6 19.60 16.54 13.18
CA GLU A 6 18.46 16.59 12.25
C GLU A 6 18.86 16.11 10.85
N GLY A 7 20.05 16.49 10.37
CA GLY A 7 20.58 16.01 9.10
C GLY A 7 20.75 14.49 9.07
N ALA A 8 21.23 13.90 10.17
CA ALA A 8 21.34 12.45 10.30
C ALA A 8 19.97 11.74 10.27
N ILE A 9 18.97 12.28 10.99
CA ILE A 9 17.60 11.72 10.99
C ILE A 9 16.97 11.83 9.59
N LEU A 10 17.13 12.97 8.91
CA LEU A 10 16.64 13.16 7.54
C LEU A 10 17.30 12.18 6.56
N GLY A 11 18.59 11.92 6.71
CA GLY A 11 19.30 10.90 5.92
C GLY A 11 18.74 9.49 6.13
N LEU A 12 18.41 9.12 7.38
CA LEU A 12 17.78 7.84 7.69
C LEU A 12 16.36 7.73 7.12
N ILE A 13 15.55 8.79 7.27
CA ILE A 13 14.20 8.87 6.68
C ILE A 13 14.26 8.65 5.17
N TRP A 14 15.19 9.32 4.48
CA TRP A 14 15.38 9.17 3.05
C TRP A 14 15.79 7.75 2.67
N TRP A 15 16.76 7.17 3.38
CA TRP A 15 17.24 5.80 3.11
C TRP A 15 16.13 4.74 3.29
N ILE A 16 15.35 4.83 4.37
CA ILE A 16 14.23 3.92 4.62
C ILE A 16 13.09 4.11 3.62
N GLY A 17 12.81 5.36 3.26
CA GLY A 17 11.84 5.68 2.21
C GLY A 17 12.20 5.05 0.87
N ALA A 18 13.48 5.12 0.47
CA ALA A 18 13.97 4.48 -0.74
C ALA A 18 13.80 2.95 -0.69
N GLN A 19 14.12 2.31 0.44
CA GLN A 19 13.94 0.87 0.62
C GLN A 19 12.45 0.47 0.53
N ALA A 20 11.55 1.25 1.11
CA ALA A 20 10.11 0.99 1.06
C ALA A 20 9.54 1.06 -0.37
N ILE A 21 10.06 1.96 -1.21
CA ILE A 21 9.69 2.06 -2.63
C ILE A 21 10.14 0.79 -3.38
N THR A 22 11.36 0.31 -3.14
CA THR A 22 11.85 -0.94 -3.74
C THR A 22 10.99 -2.13 -3.32
N GLN A 23 10.63 -2.22 -2.03
CA GLN A 23 9.73 -3.27 -1.53
C GLN A 23 8.34 -3.21 -2.16
N TYR A 24 7.81 -2.02 -2.41
CA TYR A 24 6.53 -1.84 -3.08
C TYR A 24 6.55 -2.36 -4.52
N HIS A 25 7.60 -2.05 -5.30
CA HIS A 25 7.74 -2.58 -6.65
C HIS A 25 7.90 -4.10 -6.65
N GLN A 26 8.74 -4.64 -5.76
CA GLN A 26 8.90 -6.09 -5.59
C GLN A 26 7.57 -6.78 -5.28
N LEU A 27 6.74 -6.19 -4.39
CA LEU A 27 5.41 -6.70 -4.08
C LEU A 27 4.51 -6.74 -5.32
N GLN A 28 4.51 -5.67 -6.12
CA GLN A 28 3.70 -5.57 -7.33
C GLN A 28 4.09 -6.64 -8.36
N ASP A 29 5.39 -6.84 -8.59
CA ASP A 29 5.89 -7.85 -9.51
C ASP A 29 5.52 -9.28 -9.05
N THR A 30 5.65 -9.54 -7.75
CA THR A 30 5.31 -10.85 -7.15
C THR A 30 3.80 -11.14 -7.26
N GLN A 31 2.94 -10.13 -7.07
CA GLN A 31 1.49 -10.26 -7.24
C GLN A 31 1.11 -10.54 -8.70
N VAL A 32 1.74 -9.87 -9.66
CA VAL A 32 1.53 -10.14 -11.10
C VAL A 32 1.93 -11.57 -11.44
N ALA A 33 3.09 -12.03 -10.95
CA ALA A 33 3.54 -13.41 -11.16
C ALA A 33 2.56 -14.43 -10.56
N MET A 34 2.06 -14.22 -9.34
CA MET A 34 1.05 -15.08 -8.73
C MET A 34 -0.26 -15.13 -9.53
N ALA A 35 -0.75 -13.98 -10.00
CA ALA A 35 -1.99 -13.92 -10.77
C ALA A 35 -1.88 -14.71 -12.09
N LEU A 36 -0.74 -14.58 -12.79
CA LEU A 36 -0.49 -15.32 -14.03
C LEU A 36 -0.34 -16.82 -13.79
N LYS A 37 0.38 -17.25 -12.75
CA LYS A 37 0.52 -18.67 -12.39
C LYS A 37 -0.83 -19.28 -11.97
N ALA A 38 -1.65 -18.55 -11.21
CA ALA A 38 -3.00 -18.98 -10.86
C ALA A 38 -3.91 -19.12 -12.11
N ARG A 39 -3.77 -18.23 -13.10
CA ARG A 39 -4.46 -18.34 -14.39
C ARG A 39 -4.02 -19.58 -15.16
N LEU A 40 -2.72 -19.87 -15.23
CA LEU A 40 -2.20 -21.09 -15.84
C LEU A 40 -2.73 -22.35 -15.14
N ASN A 41 -2.76 -22.36 -13.79
CA ASN A 41 -3.30 -23.49 -13.04
C ASN A 41 -4.79 -23.75 -13.37
N ARG A 42 -5.58 -22.69 -13.47
CA ARG A 42 -6.99 -22.79 -13.85
C ARG A 42 -7.14 -23.34 -15.26
N ALA A 43 -6.39 -22.79 -16.23
CA ALA A 43 -6.43 -23.26 -17.60
C ALA A 43 -5.99 -24.74 -17.73
N THR A 44 -4.96 -25.14 -16.98
CA THR A 44 -4.50 -26.54 -16.87
C THR A 44 -5.62 -27.44 -16.36
N THR A 45 -6.29 -27.04 -15.28
CA THR A 45 -7.39 -27.82 -14.68
C THR A 45 -8.57 -27.97 -15.64
N GLU A 46 -8.96 -26.88 -16.31
CA GLU A 46 -10.08 -26.88 -17.25
C GLU A 46 -9.76 -27.68 -18.51
N LEU A 47 -8.53 -27.59 -19.02
CA LEU A 47 -8.07 -28.39 -20.15
C LEU A 47 -8.05 -29.87 -19.78
N SER A 48 -7.45 -30.25 -18.64
CA SER A 48 -7.47 -31.64 -18.16
C SER A 48 -8.88 -32.22 -18.09
N LEU A 49 -9.84 -31.46 -17.55
CA LEU A 49 -11.22 -31.90 -17.41
C LEU A 49 -11.89 -32.11 -18.78
N GLU A 50 -11.67 -31.20 -19.73
CA GLU A 50 -12.21 -31.34 -21.09
C GLU A 50 -11.57 -32.52 -21.82
N THR A 51 -10.24 -32.68 -21.72
CA THR A 51 -9.49 -33.79 -22.31
C THR A 51 -9.98 -35.13 -21.76
N LEU A 52 -10.19 -35.25 -20.44
CA LEU A 52 -10.75 -36.46 -19.81
C LEU A 52 -12.15 -36.81 -20.32
N SER A 53 -12.93 -35.81 -20.72
CA SER A 53 -14.29 -36.01 -21.24
C SER A 53 -14.36 -36.32 -22.73
N ALA A 54 -13.24 -36.29 -23.47
CA ALA A 54 -13.23 -36.32 -24.93
C ALA A 54 -13.82 -37.61 -25.54
N MET A 55 -13.68 -38.76 -24.85
CA MET A 55 -14.21 -40.06 -25.29
C MET A 55 -15.70 -40.24 -24.99
N ASP A 56 -16.25 -39.61 -23.94
CA ASP A 56 -17.63 -39.83 -23.47
C ASP A 56 -18.68 -38.93 -24.14
N SER A 57 -18.23 -37.96 -24.93
CA SER A 57 -18.98 -36.74 -25.17
C SER A 57 -19.32 -36.53 -26.65
N ASN A 58 -20.36 -35.74 -26.97
CA ASN A 58 -20.89 -35.61 -28.34
C ASN A 58 -20.00 -34.72 -29.26
N ILE A 59 -20.46 -34.35 -30.46
CA ILE A 59 -19.62 -33.68 -31.49
C ILE A 59 -19.10 -32.28 -31.07
N TYR A 60 -19.76 -31.58 -30.15
CA TYR A 60 -19.41 -30.21 -29.70
C TYR A 60 -18.18 -30.08 -28.79
N HIS A 61 -17.51 -31.19 -28.47
CA HIS A 61 -16.42 -31.19 -27.49
C HIS A 61 -15.06 -30.80 -28.08
N PHE A 62 -14.87 -30.93 -29.39
CA PHE A 62 -13.60 -30.52 -30.03
C PHE A 62 -13.43 -28.99 -30.07
N ASP A 63 -14.51 -28.24 -30.28
CA ASP A 63 -14.48 -26.77 -30.25
C ASP A 63 -14.16 -26.25 -28.85
N ARG A 64 -14.78 -26.86 -27.83
CA ARG A 64 -14.54 -26.52 -26.42
C ARG A 64 -13.12 -26.90 -25.99
N HIS A 65 -12.63 -28.07 -26.38
CA HIS A 65 -11.24 -28.47 -26.14
C HIS A 65 -10.25 -27.48 -26.78
N ALA A 66 -10.44 -27.15 -28.06
CA ALA A 66 -9.59 -26.20 -28.76
C ALA A 66 -9.58 -24.82 -28.07
N GLN A 67 -10.74 -24.36 -27.58
CA GLN A 67 -10.81 -23.13 -26.78
C GLN A 67 -9.98 -23.24 -25.49
N LYS A 68 -10.10 -24.34 -24.74
CA LYS A 68 -9.33 -24.54 -23.50
C LYS A 68 -7.83 -24.69 -23.73
N GLN A 69 -7.45 -25.30 -24.84
CA GLN A 69 -6.06 -25.37 -25.29
C GLN A 69 -5.50 -23.98 -25.59
N LEU A 70 -6.23 -23.12 -26.31
CA LEU A 70 -5.82 -21.74 -26.56
C LEU A 70 -5.72 -20.91 -25.28
N GLU A 71 -6.64 -21.09 -24.33
CA GLU A 71 -6.59 -20.41 -23.02
C GLU A 71 -5.34 -20.82 -22.23
N PHE A 72 -4.98 -22.12 -22.25
CA PHE A 72 -3.77 -22.66 -21.66
C PHE A 72 -2.50 -22.09 -22.32
N GLU A 73 -2.41 -22.16 -23.64
CA GLU A 73 -1.26 -21.64 -24.41
C GLU A 73 -1.10 -20.14 -24.22
N SER A 74 -2.20 -19.38 -24.18
CA SER A 74 -2.17 -17.94 -23.90
C SER A 74 -1.58 -17.64 -22.52
N ALA A 75 -1.99 -18.38 -21.48
CA ALA A 75 -1.47 -18.20 -20.13
C ALA A 75 0.02 -18.58 -20.03
N TYR A 76 0.40 -19.68 -20.66
CA TYR A 76 1.79 -20.13 -20.73
C TYR A 76 2.69 -19.13 -21.47
N ASN A 77 2.29 -18.68 -22.66
CA ASN A 77 3.06 -17.74 -23.46
C ASN A 77 3.22 -16.38 -22.77
N GLU A 78 2.22 -15.93 -22.02
CA GLU A 78 2.33 -14.70 -21.23
C GLU A 78 3.36 -14.81 -20.09
N LEU A 79 3.44 -15.98 -19.43
CA LEU A 79 4.47 -16.25 -18.43
C LEU A 79 5.87 -16.34 -19.06
N LEU A 80 5.97 -16.96 -20.24
CA LEU A 80 7.22 -17.10 -20.99
C LEU A 80 7.73 -15.74 -21.48
N ALA A 81 6.85 -14.88 -21.99
CA ALA A 81 7.21 -13.53 -22.44
C ALA A 81 7.72 -12.61 -21.30
N ARG A 82 7.38 -12.93 -20.05
CA ARG A 82 7.78 -12.17 -18.86
C ARG A 82 8.91 -12.82 -18.06
N ASP A 83 9.46 -13.94 -18.53
CA ASP A 83 10.51 -14.69 -17.83
C ASP A 83 10.09 -15.14 -16.40
N LEU A 84 8.83 -15.60 -16.27
CA LEU A 84 8.22 -15.98 -14.99
C LEU A 84 8.08 -17.50 -14.79
N LEU A 85 8.59 -18.29 -15.74
CA LEU A 85 8.61 -19.76 -15.70
C LEU A 85 9.94 -20.25 -15.14
N SER A 86 9.89 -21.15 -14.16
CA SER A 86 11.08 -21.92 -13.78
C SER A 86 11.35 -23.03 -14.79
N ASP A 87 12.56 -23.59 -14.78
CA ASP A 87 12.91 -24.78 -15.57
C ASP A 87 12.00 -25.97 -15.25
N GLU A 88 11.66 -26.16 -13.97
CA GLU A 88 10.75 -27.23 -13.51
C GLU A 88 9.35 -27.04 -14.11
N MET A 89 8.81 -25.82 -14.06
CA MET A 89 7.48 -25.53 -14.58
C MET A 89 7.45 -25.57 -16.11
N SER A 90 8.51 -25.12 -16.79
CA SER A 90 8.63 -25.21 -18.24
C SER A 90 8.62 -26.67 -18.71
N LEU A 91 9.40 -27.54 -18.06
CA LEU A 91 9.42 -28.97 -18.38
C LEU A 91 8.06 -29.62 -18.12
N ALA A 92 7.42 -29.28 -16.99
CA ALA A 92 6.11 -29.80 -16.63
C ALA A 92 5.01 -29.35 -17.62
N VAL A 93 5.07 -28.11 -18.12
CA VAL A 93 4.18 -27.62 -19.18
C VAL A 93 4.35 -28.46 -20.45
N THR A 94 5.59 -28.67 -20.91
CA THR A 94 5.86 -29.46 -22.13
C THR A 94 5.31 -30.87 -22.00
N HIS A 95 5.61 -31.57 -20.90
CA HIS A 95 5.10 -32.94 -20.68
C HIS A 95 3.57 -32.99 -20.62
N PHE A 96 2.93 -32.00 -19.98
CA PHE A 96 1.48 -31.93 -19.90
C PHE A 96 0.86 -31.69 -21.29
N HIS A 97 1.40 -30.74 -22.05
CA HIS A 97 0.94 -30.40 -23.39
C HIS A 97 1.08 -31.59 -24.35
N ASP A 98 2.25 -32.25 -24.37
CA ASP A 98 2.50 -33.42 -25.22
C ASP A 98 1.54 -34.57 -24.89
N ALA A 99 1.24 -34.79 -23.59
CA ALA A 99 0.29 -35.81 -23.17
C ALA A 99 -1.13 -35.50 -23.63
N VAL A 100 -1.59 -34.26 -23.51
CA VAL A 100 -2.90 -33.81 -23.97
C VAL A 100 -3.04 -33.97 -25.48
N ASP A 101 -2.07 -33.49 -26.25
CA ASP A 101 -2.10 -33.56 -27.72
C ASP A 101 -2.09 -35.00 -28.21
N THR A 102 -1.19 -35.84 -27.66
CA THR A 102 -1.10 -37.25 -28.03
C THR A 102 -2.39 -38.00 -27.69
N TYR A 103 -2.95 -37.73 -26.50
CA TYR A 103 -4.22 -38.32 -26.10
C TYR A 103 -5.35 -37.91 -27.04
N MET A 104 -5.47 -36.62 -27.37
CA MET A 104 -6.56 -36.13 -28.21
C MET A 104 -6.52 -36.69 -29.63
N GLN A 105 -5.32 -36.86 -30.19
CA GLN A 105 -5.14 -37.53 -31.47
C GLN A 105 -5.63 -38.98 -31.41
N LEU A 106 -5.19 -39.74 -30.41
CA LEU A 106 -5.63 -41.13 -30.23
C LEU A 106 -7.12 -41.24 -29.93
N ALA A 107 -7.66 -40.39 -29.07
CA ALA A 107 -9.08 -40.37 -28.69
C ALA A 107 -9.96 -40.12 -29.92
N SER A 108 -9.59 -39.19 -30.80
CA SER A 108 -10.31 -38.91 -32.04
C SER A 108 -10.31 -40.11 -33.01
N MET A 109 -9.15 -40.75 -33.18
CA MET A 109 -9.01 -41.95 -34.03
C MET A 109 -9.74 -43.16 -33.45
N LEU A 110 -9.68 -43.35 -32.13
CA LEU A 110 -10.37 -44.42 -31.41
C LEU A 110 -11.89 -44.22 -31.50
N LYS A 111 -12.40 -43.01 -31.27
CA LYS A 111 -13.82 -42.66 -31.40
C LYS A 111 -14.35 -42.98 -32.79
N THR A 112 -13.55 -42.71 -33.83
CA THR A 112 -13.89 -43.08 -35.21
C THR A 112 -14.02 -44.59 -35.37
N SER A 113 -13.09 -45.36 -34.81
CA SER A 113 -13.09 -46.83 -34.86
C SER A 113 -14.24 -47.44 -34.07
N TYR A 114 -14.50 -46.96 -32.84
CA TYR A 114 -15.64 -47.36 -32.03
C TYR A 114 -16.97 -47.10 -32.75
N ARG A 115 -17.13 -45.91 -33.34
CA ARG A 115 -18.33 -45.55 -34.11
C ARG A 115 -18.52 -46.42 -35.35
N TYR A 116 -17.45 -46.76 -36.06
CA TYR A 116 -17.53 -47.66 -37.21
C TYR A 116 -18.07 -49.04 -36.80
N ILE A 117 -17.55 -49.61 -35.72
CA ILE A 117 -17.99 -50.92 -35.23
C ILE A 117 -19.44 -50.88 -34.75
N ALA A 118 -19.82 -49.84 -34.00
CA ALA A 118 -21.21 -49.65 -33.58
C ALA A 118 -22.17 -49.52 -34.78
N LYS A 119 -21.73 -48.85 -35.86
CA LYS A 119 -22.51 -48.77 -37.10
C LYS A 119 -22.67 -50.13 -37.78
N GLN A 120 -21.60 -50.94 -37.83
CA GLN A 120 -21.68 -52.29 -38.40
C GLN A 120 -22.68 -53.18 -37.67
N GLU A 121 -22.81 -53.02 -36.35
CA GLU A 121 -23.81 -53.75 -35.56
C GLU A 121 -25.26 -53.35 -35.93
N LEU A 122 -25.50 -52.09 -36.29
CA LEU A 122 -26.82 -51.62 -36.76
C LEU A 122 -27.17 -52.14 -38.15
N GLU A 123 -26.18 -52.47 -38.97
CA GLU A 123 -26.34 -52.94 -40.36
C GLU A 123 -26.22 -54.47 -40.49
N LYS A 124 -26.13 -55.21 -39.37
CA LYS A 124 -25.79 -56.63 -39.36
C LYS A 124 -26.75 -57.53 -40.14
N ASP A 125 -28.02 -57.14 -40.25
CA ASP A 125 -29.07 -57.92 -40.93
C ASP A 125 -28.78 -58.13 -42.42
N ALA A 126 -27.83 -57.39 -43.00
CA ALA A 126 -27.34 -57.57 -44.37
C ALA A 126 -26.40 -58.79 -44.56
N TYR A 127 -25.99 -59.47 -43.48
CA TYR A 127 -25.02 -60.56 -43.51
C TYR A 127 -25.62 -61.94 -43.22
N SER A 128 -24.84 -63.01 -43.46
CA SER A 128 -25.21 -64.38 -43.07
C SER A 128 -25.43 -64.50 -41.55
N THR A 129 -26.22 -65.48 -41.09
CA THR A 129 -26.51 -65.66 -39.65
C THR A 129 -25.24 -65.87 -38.80
N GLN A 130 -24.23 -66.55 -39.34
CA GLN A 130 -22.94 -66.74 -38.65
C GLN A 130 -22.15 -65.43 -38.59
N ALA A 131 -22.16 -64.65 -39.67
CA ALA A 131 -21.51 -63.35 -39.72
C ALA A 131 -22.20 -62.32 -38.81
N GLN A 132 -23.54 -62.32 -38.74
CA GLN A 132 -24.31 -61.51 -37.78
C GLN A 132 -23.87 -61.77 -36.34
N LEU A 133 -23.74 -63.05 -35.95
CA LEU A 133 -23.29 -63.43 -34.61
C LEU A 133 -21.86 -62.93 -34.34
N ALA A 134 -20.97 -63.01 -35.33
CA ALA A 134 -19.60 -62.52 -35.21
C ALA A 134 -19.53 -60.98 -35.05
N VAL A 135 -20.38 -60.24 -35.80
CA VAL A 135 -20.51 -58.78 -35.66
C VAL A 135 -21.01 -58.43 -34.27
N SER A 136 -22.11 -59.04 -33.81
CA SER A 136 -22.71 -58.76 -32.50
C SER A 136 -21.78 -59.08 -31.34
N LYS A 137 -21.07 -60.21 -31.41
CA LYS A 137 -20.07 -60.55 -30.39
C LYS A 137 -18.93 -59.54 -30.37
N SER A 138 -18.40 -59.18 -31.54
CA SER A 138 -17.28 -58.23 -31.63
C SER A 138 -17.69 -56.83 -31.15
N ALA A 139 -18.86 -56.34 -31.56
CA ALA A 139 -19.40 -55.06 -31.13
C ALA A 139 -19.64 -55.02 -29.61
N ALA A 140 -20.18 -56.09 -29.03
CA ALA A 140 -20.37 -56.21 -27.59
C ALA A 140 -19.04 -56.17 -26.82
N LEU A 141 -18.01 -56.89 -27.30
CA LEU A 141 -16.68 -56.87 -26.69
C LEU A 141 -16.02 -55.50 -26.78
N VAL A 142 -16.12 -54.84 -27.94
CA VAL A 142 -15.60 -53.48 -28.16
C VAL A 142 -16.28 -52.47 -27.26
N SER A 143 -17.61 -52.55 -27.12
CA SER A 143 -18.39 -51.69 -26.20
C SER A 143 -17.96 -51.92 -24.74
N ASN A 144 -17.72 -53.17 -24.35
CA ASN A 144 -17.21 -53.49 -23.02
C ASN A 144 -15.83 -52.86 -22.77
N LEU A 145 -14.92 -52.95 -23.75
CA LEU A 145 -13.60 -52.32 -23.69
C LEU A 145 -13.67 -50.79 -23.55
N GLN A 146 -14.67 -50.16 -24.17
CA GLN A 146 -14.86 -48.71 -24.11
C GLN A 146 -15.33 -48.22 -22.74
N VAL A 147 -16.15 -49.01 -22.04
CA VAL A 147 -16.84 -48.60 -20.81
C VAL A 147 -16.15 -49.12 -19.53
N THR A 148 -15.29 -50.14 -19.64
CA THR A 148 -14.67 -50.78 -18.46
C THR A 148 -13.39 -50.08 -18.00
N ASN A 149 -13.29 -49.86 -16.69
CA ASN A 149 -12.08 -49.37 -16.01
C ASN A 149 -11.29 -50.49 -15.30
N SER A 150 -11.72 -51.76 -15.42
CA SER A 150 -11.10 -52.89 -14.71
C SER A 150 -10.03 -53.58 -15.54
N HIS A 151 -8.78 -53.56 -15.09
CA HIS A 151 -7.65 -54.18 -15.79
C HIS A 151 -7.87 -55.67 -16.07
N THR A 152 -8.46 -56.42 -15.14
CA THR A 152 -8.74 -57.85 -15.35
C THR A 152 -9.81 -58.08 -16.42
N VAL A 153 -10.79 -57.18 -16.52
CA VAL A 153 -11.83 -57.23 -17.55
C VAL A 153 -11.25 -56.82 -18.90
N VAL A 154 -10.40 -55.79 -18.95
CA VAL A 154 -9.72 -55.36 -20.18
C VAL A 154 -8.92 -56.50 -20.79
N GLU A 155 -8.09 -57.21 -20.02
CA GLU A 155 -7.28 -58.31 -20.55
C GLU A 155 -8.13 -59.47 -21.09
N VAL A 156 -9.17 -59.87 -20.36
CA VAL A 156 -10.09 -60.93 -20.80
C VAL A 156 -10.82 -60.53 -22.08
N VAL A 157 -11.32 -59.29 -22.15
CA VAL A 157 -12.01 -58.76 -23.33
C VAL A 157 -11.05 -58.66 -24.52
N ARG A 158 -9.80 -58.25 -24.29
CA ARG A 158 -8.74 -58.16 -25.29
C ARG A 158 -8.42 -59.53 -25.89
N GLU A 159 -8.25 -60.57 -25.07
CA GLU A 159 -8.07 -61.95 -25.57
C GLU A 159 -9.26 -62.44 -26.40
N GLN A 160 -10.49 -62.15 -25.94
CA GLN A 160 -11.71 -62.55 -26.65
C GLN A 160 -11.85 -61.82 -27.98
N LEU A 161 -11.47 -60.55 -28.06
CA LEU A 161 -11.44 -59.76 -29.28
C LEU A 161 -10.40 -60.27 -30.27
N MET A 162 -9.20 -60.63 -29.81
CA MET A 162 -8.17 -61.25 -30.65
C MET A 162 -8.67 -62.54 -31.31
N ARG A 163 -9.37 -63.40 -30.55
CA ARG A 163 -10.00 -64.61 -31.12
C ARG A 163 -11.13 -64.27 -32.10
N SER A 164 -11.90 -63.22 -31.82
CA SER A 164 -12.95 -62.73 -32.71
C SER A 164 -12.39 -62.25 -34.05
N MET A 165 -11.24 -61.57 -34.05
CA MET A 165 -10.56 -61.12 -35.27
C MET A 165 -10.23 -62.27 -36.23
N THR A 166 -9.79 -63.42 -35.70
CA THR A 166 -9.52 -64.63 -36.51
C THR A 166 -10.80 -65.18 -37.13
N SER A 167 -11.94 -65.11 -36.42
CA SER A 167 -13.23 -65.53 -36.98
C SER A 167 -13.76 -64.57 -38.05
N LEU A 168 -13.53 -63.27 -37.89
CA LEU A 168 -13.94 -62.25 -38.87
C LEU A 168 -13.19 -62.36 -40.20
N GLU A 169 -11.97 -62.91 -40.18
CA GLU A 169 -11.16 -63.12 -41.39
C GLU A 169 -11.84 -64.07 -42.40
N GLN A 170 -12.60 -65.06 -41.89
CA GLN A 170 -13.32 -66.02 -42.73
C GLN A 170 -14.45 -65.36 -43.54
N PHE A 171 -15.00 -64.25 -43.04
CA PHE A 171 -16.10 -63.53 -43.67
C PHE A 171 -15.63 -62.40 -44.61
N GLU A 172 -14.32 -62.17 -44.75
CA GLU A 172 -13.80 -61.14 -45.67
C GLU A 172 -14.18 -61.38 -47.14
N GLN A 173 -14.48 -62.62 -47.51
CA GLN A 173 -14.99 -62.95 -48.85
C GLN A 173 -16.46 -62.57 -49.05
N GLU A 174 -17.25 -62.51 -47.97
CA GLU A 174 -18.67 -62.13 -48.03
C GLU A 174 -18.82 -60.61 -48.23
N SER A 175 -17.98 -59.81 -47.58
CA SER A 175 -17.99 -58.36 -47.72
C SER A 175 -16.66 -57.71 -47.35
N ARG A 176 -16.30 -56.65 -48.07
CA ARG A 176 -15.16 -55.78 -47.72
C ARG A 176 -15.31 -55.13 -46.33
N SER A 177 -16.54 -54.99 -45.82
CA SER A 177 -16.80 -54.41 -44.50
C SER A 177 -16.15 -55.19 -43.36
N PHE A 178 -16.00 -56.52 -43.47
CA PHE A 178 -15.35 -57.36 -42.46
C PHE A 178 -13.85 -57.08 -42.34
N ARG A 179 -13.16 -56.86 -43.47
CA ARG A 179 -11.74 -56.45 -43.46
C ARG A 179 -11.56 -55.12 -42.75
N VAL A 180 -12.39 -54.14 -43.09
CA VAL A 180 -12.34 -52.80 -42.48
C VAL A 180 -12.68 -52.87 -40.99
N MET A 181 -13.67 -53.69 -40.61
CA MET A 181 -14.01 -53.95 -39.20
C MET A 181 -12.84 -54.57 -38.43
N ARG A 182 -12.14 -55.55 -39.01
CA ARG A 182 -10.96 -56.16 -38.40
C ARG A 182 -9.83 -55.16 -38.19
N LEU A 183 -9.58 -54.27 -39.16
CA LEU A 183 -8.59 -53.18 -39.02
C LEU A 183 -8.96 -52.22 -37.89
N HIS A 184 -10.22 -51.80 -37.78
CA HIS A 184 -10.67 -50.95 -36.68
C HIS A 184 -10.58 -51.64 -35.32
N ILE A 185 -10.91 -52.94 -35.23
CA ILE A 185 -10.73 -53.71 -34.01
C ILE A 185 -9.25 -53.80 -33.63
N GLY A 186 -8.36 -54.09 -34.59
CA GLY A 186 -6.92 -54.11 -34.37
C GLY A 186 -6.39 -52.78 -33.86
N PHE A 187 -6.79 -51.68 -34.49
CA PHE A 187 -6.44 -50.32 -34.05
C PHE A 187 -6.89 -50.04 -32.61
N ILE A 188 -8.12 -50.42 -32.25
CA ILE A 188 -8.63 -50.28 -30.88
C ILE A 188 -7.79 -51.09 -29.89
N LEU A 189 -7.48 -52.35 -30.20
CA LEU A 189 -6.68 -53.21 -29.31
C LEU A 189 -5.27 -52.66 -29.10
N GLU A 190 -4.66 -52.07 -30.13
CA GLU A 190 -3.32 -51.49 -30.05
C GLU A 190 -3.29 -50.18 -29.28
N ASN A 191 -4.34 -49.36 -29.38
CA ASN A 191 -4.28 -47.96 -28.94
C ASN A 191 -5.16 -47.62 -27.72
N ALA A 192 -6.14 -48.45 -27.34
CA ALA A 192 -7.02 -48.17 -26.20
C ALA A 192 -6.25 -48.07 -24.87
N LEU A 193 -5.32 -49.00 -24.62
CA LEU A 193 -4.51 -49.00 -23.41
C LEU A 193 -3.47 -47.86 -23.39
N PRO A 194 -2.68 -47.63 -24.45
CA PRO A 194 -1.82 -46.44 -24.52
C PRO A 194 -2.58 -45.12 -24.31
N ALA A 195 -3.77 -44.96 -24.92
CA ALA A 195 -4.60 -43.78 -24.72
C ALA A 195 -5.03 -43.64 -23.25
N SER A 196 -5.46 -44.73 -22.61
CA SER A 196 -5.81 -44.72 -21.18
C SER A 196 -4.60 -44.33 -20.30
N ASN A 197 -3.41 -44.84 -20.60
CA ASN A 197 -2.19 -44.51 -19.85
C ASN A 197 -1.79 -43.03 -19.95
N LEU A 198 -2.11 -42.35 -21.07
CA LEU A 198 -1.88 -40.91 -21.23
C LEU A 198 -2.80 -40.05 -20.34
N LEU A 199 -3.91 -40.60 -19.84
CA LEU A 199 -4.75 -39.88 -18.88
C LEU A 199 -4.11 -39.75 -17.51
N VAL A 200 -3.19 -40.66 -17.13
CA VAL A 200 -2.51 -40.64 -15.83
C VAL A 200 -1.72 -39.33 -15.61
N PRO A 201 -0.81 -38.91 -16.51
CA PRO A 201 -0.10 -37.64 -16.37
C PRO A 201 -1.01 -36.41 -16.52
N ILE A 202 -2.20 -36.54 -17.12
CA ILE A 202 -3.18 -35.44 -17.23
C ILE A 202 -3.97 -35.28 -15.92
N GLN A 203 -4.34 -36.39 -15.27
CA GLN A 203 -5.03 -36.44 -13.98
C GLN A 203 -4.13 -36.02 -12.81
N ASN A 204 -2.91 -36.58 -12.78
CA ASN A 204 -1.91 -36.31 -11.75
C ASN A 204 -0.82 -35.41 -12.31
N SER A 205 -1.23 -34.28 -12.86
CA SER A 205 -0.33 -33.39 -13.57
C SER A 205 0.77 -32.84 -12.67
N THR A 206 2.02 -33.14 -13.04
CA THR A 206 3.22 -32.57 -12.42
C THR A 206 3.23 -31.04 -12.55
N LEU A 207 2.57 -30.51 -13.57
CA LEU A 207 2.38 -29.07 -13.76
C LEU A 207 1.55 -28.46 -12.63
N SER A 208 0.42 -29.06 -12.27
CA SER A 208 -0.41 -28.55 -11.17
C SER A 208 0.36 -28.54 -9.84
N THR A 209 1.19 -29.57 -9.59
CA THR A 209 2.04 -29.60 -8.39
C THR A 209 3.18 -28.57 -8.44
N ALA A 210 3.80 -28.37 -9.60
CA ALA A 210 4.85 -27.35 -9.79
C ALA A 210 4.28 -25.94 -9.59
N ILE A 211 3.13 -25.65 -10.20
CA ILE A 211 2.46 -24.35 -10.03
C ILE A 211 2.07 -24.13 -8.57
N LEU A 212 1.52 -25.14 -7.89
CA LEU A 212 1.14 -25.01 -6.48
C LEU A 212 2.37 -24.68 -5.61
N ARG A 213 3.48 -25.38 -5.81
CA ARG A 213 4.73 -25.17 -5.07
C ARG A 213 5.29 -23.77 -5.29
N GLU A 214 5.34 -23.31 -6.53
CA GLU A 214 5.82 -21.96 -6.84
C GLU A 214 4.88 -20.86 -6.33
N THR A 215 3.57 -21.08 -6.41
CA THR A 215 2.58 -20.13 -5.90
C THR A 215 2.67 -20.03 -4.37
N GLN A 216 2.90 -21.14 -3.67
CA GLN A 216 3.17 -21.14 -2.23
C GLN A 216 4.43 -20.33 -1.89
N HIS A 217 5.53 -20.56 -2.62
CA HIS A 217 6.76 -19.80 -2.41
C HIS A 217 6.58 -18.30 -2.66
N LEU A 218 5.85 -17.90 -3.71
CA LEU A 218 5.52 -16.49 -3.97
C LEU A 218 4.62 -15.90 -2.88
N SER A 219 3.67 -16.68 -2.35
CA SER A 219 2.82 -16.26 -1.22
C SER A 219 3.66 -15.96 0.02
N GLU A 220 4.60 -16.83 0.36
CA GLU A 220 5.53 -16.62 1.49
C GLU A 220 6.39 -15.36 1.27
N GLN A 221 6.89 -15.15 0.04
CA GLN A 221 7.62 -13.92 -0.30
C GLN A 221 6.76 -12.66 -0.10
N VAL A 222 5.50 -12.68 -0.53
CA VAL A 222 4.58 -11.56 -0.33
C VAL A 222 4.35 -11.27 1.15
N ASP A 223 4.11 -12.28 1.96
CA ASP A 223 3.96 -12.12 3.41
C ASP A 223 5.23 -11.52 4.03
N THR A 224 6.41 -11.99 3.63
CA THR A 224 7.68 -11.45 4.13
C THR A 224 7.86 -9.97 3.77
N VAL A 225 7.50 -9.57 2.54
CA VAL A 225 7.58 -8.17 2.07
C VAL A 225 6.59 -7.30 2.84
N TYR A 226 5.35 -7.76 3.07
CA TYR A 226 4.37 -7.02 3.88
C TYR A 226 4.88 -6.74 5.30
N TRP A 227 5.49 -7.74 5.95
CA TRP A 227 6.08 -7.56 7.27
C TRP A 227 7.25 -6.58 7.27
N GLN A 228 8.12 -6.64 6.25
CA GLN A 228 9.23 -5.70 6.10
C GLN A 228 8.74 -4.27 5.86
N MET A 229 7.73 -4.08 5.01
CA MET A 229 7.11 -2.77 4.75
C MET A 229 6.47 -2.21 6.01
N THR A 230 5.70 -3.04 6.74
CA THR A 230 5.05 -2.63 7.99
C THR A 230 6.08 -2.14 9.02
N ARG A 231 7.18 -2.89 9.19
CA ARG A 231 8.29 -2.46 10.06
C ARG A 231 8.95 -1.17 9.59
N SER A 232 9.17 -1.02 8.30
CA SER A 232 9.81 0.18 7.71
C SER A 232 8.92 1.42 7.90
N ILE A 233 7.61 1.28 7.69
CA ILE A 233 6.62 2.34 7.93
C ILE A 233 6.58 2.73 9.41
N LEU A 234 6.52 1.76 10.33
CA LEU A 234 6.56 2.05 11.76
C LEU A 234 7.84 2.78 12.17
N PHE A 235 8.98 2.33 11.65
CA PHE A 235 10.26 2.98 11.93
C PHE A 235 10.34 4.40 11.35
N LEU A 236 9.80 4.61 10.14
CA LEU A 236 9.66 5.93 9.52
C LEU A 236 8.81 6.87 10.37
N LEU A 237 7.66 6.39 10.88
CA LEU A 237 6.79 7.18 11.78
C LEU A 237 7.52 7.58 13.06
N VAL A 238 8.30 6.66 13.65
CA VAL A 238 9.12 6.95 14.83
C VAL A 238 10.19 7.99 14.52
N LEU A 239 10.90 7.88 13.40
CA LEU A 239 11.92 8.85 13.00
C LEU A 239 11.35 10.24 12.73
N VAL A 240 10.21 10.33 12.03
CA VAL A 240 9.52 11.59 11.76
C VAL A 240 9.05 12.23 13.06
N SER A 241 8.44 11.44 13.96
CA SER A 241 8.04 11.91 15.30
C SER A 241 9.24 12.41 16.11
N LEU A 242 10.35 11.67 16.11
CA LEU A 242 11.59 12.06 16.76
C LEU A 242 12.15 13.38 16.18
N LEU A 243 12.16 13.53 14.86
CA LEU A 243 12.59 14.76 14.19
C LEU A 243 11.74 15.95 14.63
N ILE A 244 10.41 15.79 14.65
CA ILE A 244 9.48 16.83 15.10
C ILE A 244 9.79 17.22 16.55
N ILE A 245 9.95 16.25 17.45
CA ILE A 245 10.24 16.49 18.86
C ILE A 245 11.55 17.27 19.02
N VAL A 246 12.62 16.86 18.33
CA VAL A 246 13.93 17.54 18.40
C VAL A 246 13.83 18.99 17.94
N VAL A 247 13.16 19.22 16.81
CA VAL A 247 12.96 20.57 16.26
C VAL A 247 12.14 21.43 17.23
N LEU A 248 11.05 20.90 17.79
CA LEU A 248 10.22 21.61 18.77
C LEU A 248 10.99 21.97 20.04
N LEU A 249 11.76 21.05 20.60
CA LEU A 249 12.56 21.30 21.80
C LEU A 249 13.60 22.40 21.55
N ARG A 250 14.20 22.44 20.35
CA ARG A 250 15.13 23.52 19.97
C ARG A 250 14.45 24.86 19.85
N LEU A 251 13.34 24.93 19.14
CA LEU A 251 12.57 26.16 18.98
C LEU A 251 12.14 26.72 20.34
N MET A 252 11.69 25.86 21.24
CA MET A 252 11.32 26.25 22.60
C MET A 252 12.52 26.77 23.41
N SER A 253 13.69 26.14 23.27
CA SER A 253 14.92 26.59 23.94
C SER A 253 15.41 27.95 23.42
N ASP A 254 15.44 28.14 22.10
CA ASP A 254 15.86 29.39 21.46
C ASP A 254 14.88 30.52 21.83
N LEU A 255 13.56 30.24 21.85
CA LEU A 255 12.54 31.21 22.29
C LEU A 255 12.69 31.58 23.77
N LYS A 256 12.92 30.60 24.65
CA LYS A 256 13.15 30.85 26.09
C LYS A 256 14.39 31.72 26.31
N ARG A 257 15.48 31.48 25.56
CA ARG A 257 16.70 32.29 25.63
C ARG A 257 16.46 33.72 25.16
N ALA A 258 15.79 33.91 24.02
CA ALA A 258 15.46 35.24 23.51
C ALA A 258 14.57 36.02 24.47
N ASN A 259 13.57 35.35 25.07
CA ASN A 259 12.68 35.95 26.07
C ASN A 259 13.45 36.36 27.33
N ALA A 260 14.32 35.49 27.85
CA ALA A 260 15.14 35.81 29.02
C ALA A 260 16.06 37.02 28.76
N GLN A 261 16.70 37.09 27.59
CA GLN A 261 17.52 38.24 27.20
C GLN A 261 16.71 39.54 27.11
N ALA A 262 15.51 39.48 26.52
CA ALA A 262 14.62 40.63 26.43
C ALA A 262 14.17 41.13 27.82
N ASN A 263 13.79 40.22 28.73
CA ASN A 263 13.39 40.57 30.09
C ASN A 263 14.55 41.16 30.88
N GLN A 264 15.76 40.59 30.77
CA GLN A 264 16.94 41.12 31.44
C GLN A 264 17.28 42.54 30.94
N ALA A 265 17.16 42.79 29.63
CA ALA A 265 17.36 44.13 29.06
C ALA A 265 16.32 45.13 29.58
N ALA A 266 15.03 44.74 29.63
CA ALA A 266 13.96 45.56 30.16
C ALA A 266 14.15 45.90 31.64
N GLU A 267 14.57 44.92 32.45
CA GLU A 267 14.85 45.13 33.87
C GLU A 267 16.05 46.06 34.08
N THR A 268 17.13 45.87 33.33
CA THR A 268 18.31 46.73 33.39
C THR A 268 17.97 48.17 33.02
N LYS A 269 17.14 48.37 31.97
CA LYS A 269 16.63 49.68 31.56
C LYS A 269 15.81 50.34 32.67
N SER A 270 14.90 49.59 33.29
CA SER A 270 14.06 50.10 34.38
C SER A 270 14.87 50.49 35.62
N LEU A 271 15.84 49.66 36.02
CA LEU A 271 16.74 49.94 37.13
C LEU A 271 17.58 51.19 36.86
N PHE A 272 18.14 51.31 35.66
CA PHE A 272 18.89 52.50 35.24
C PHE A 272 18.04 53.77 35.35
N LEU A 273 16.83 53.77 34.79
CA LEU A 273 15.94 54.94 34.83
C LEU A 273 15.54 55.30 36.27
N SER A 274 15.25 54.31 37.11
CA SER A 274 14.94 54.51 38.54
C SER A 274 16.10 55.18 39.28
N ASN A 275 17.32 54.68 39.09
CA ASN A 275 18.51 55.24 39.73
C ASN A 275 18.78 56.68 39.26
N MET A 276 18.73 56.92 37.94
CA MET A 276 18.92 58.26 37.38
C MET A 276 17.88 59.26 37.88
N SER A 277 16.62 58.85 38.04
CA SER A 277 15.60 59.74 38.60
C SER A 277 15.89 60.16 40.04
N HIS A 278 16.34 59.23 40.90
CA HIS A 278 16.75 59.57 42.26
C HIS A 278 17.92 60.54 42.30
N GLU A 279 18.92 60.33 41.43
CA GLU A 279 20.10 61.18 41.32
C GLU A 279 19.78 62.58 40.79
N ILE A 280 18.77 62.73 39.92
CA ILE A 280 18.32 64.04 39.43
C ILE A 280 17.37 64.72 40.42
N ARG A 281 16.48 63.97 41.09
CA ARG A 281 15.50 64.54 42.04
C ARG A 281 16.17 65.29 43.20
N THR A 282 17.28 64.76 43.71
CA THR A 282 18.01 65.36 44.84
C THR A 282 18.50 66.79 44.55
N PRO A 283 19.31 67.05 43.50
CA PRO A 283 19.71 68.41 43.14
C PRO A 283 18.52 69.27 42.70
N MET A 284 17.50 68.71 42.04
CA MET A 284 16.31 69.47 41.64
C MET A 284 15.51 69.99 42.83
N ASN A 285 15.30 69.17 43.85
CA ASN A 285 14.65 69.60 45.11
C ASN A 285 15.49 70.67 45.82
N GLY A 286 16.82 70.58 45.76
CA GLY A 286 17.72 71.63 46.26
C GLY A 286 17.56 72.96 45.51
N ILE A 287 17.53 72.92 44.18
CA ILE A 287 17.33 74.10 43.33
C ILE A 287 15.95 74.71 43.59
N MET A 288 14.89 73.91 43.66
CA MET A 288 13.53 74.40 43.96
C MET A 288 13.47 75.04 45.35
N GLY A 289 13.99 74.37 46.38
CA GLY A 289 14.00 74.88 47.75
C GLY A 289 14.77 76.19 47.88
N LEU A 290 15.96 76.29 47.29
CA LEU A 290 16.72 77.55 47.26
C LEU A 290 16.00 78.65 46.48
N THR A 291 15.37 78.30 45.36
CA THR A 291 14.59 79.26 44.55
C THR A 291 13.38 79.78 45.33
N ASP A 292 12.67 78.92 46.06
CA ASP A 292 11.53 79.31 46.89
C ASP A 292 11.94 80.19 48.08
N ILE A 293 13.07 79.88 48.73
CA ILE A 293 13.65 80.73 49.79
C ILE A 293 13.98 82.12 49.23
N LEU A 294 14.65 82.20 48.07
CA LEU A 294 15.00 83.47 47.45
C LEU A 294 13.75 84.27 47.03
N LEU A 295 12.73 83.62 46.49
CA LEU A 295 11.46 84.26 46.10
C LEU A 295 10.68 84.87 47.27
N ALA A 296 10.94 84.40 48.50
CA ALA A 296 10.39 84.94 49.75
C ALA A 296 11.16 86.16 50.30
N THR A 297 12.27 86.57 49.65
CA THR A 297 13.05 87.76 50.03
C THR A 297 12.66 89.01 49.22
N GLU A 298 13.19 90.17 49.60
CA GLU A 298 13.06 91.39 48.80
C GLU A 298 13.88 91.27 47.51
N LEU A 299 13.20 91.33 46.37
CA LEU A 299 13.78 91.13 45.04
C LEU A 299 13.36 92.26 44.10
N THR A 300 14.26 92.64 43.19
CA THR A 300 13.87 93.47 42.03
C THR A 300 12.94 92.70 41.10
N SER A 301 12.13 93.42 40.30
CA SER A 301 11.20 92.81 39.34
C SER A 301 11.89 91.86 38.36
N VAL A 302 13.13 92.18 37.94
CA VAL A 302 13.94 91.35 37.04
C VAL A 302 14.43 90.07 37.74
N GLN A 303 14.93 90.17 38.97
CA GLN A 303 15.38 88.99 39.76
C GLN A 303 14.22 88.03 40.06
N ARG A 304 13.05 88.57 40.42
CA ARG A 304 11.83 87.77 40.65
C ARG A 304 11.41 87.02 39.37
N ASN A 305 11.40 87.69 38.21
CA ASN A 305 11.08 87.05 36.94
C ASN A 305 12.05 85.91 36.59
N TYR A 306 13.36 86.08 36.84
CA TYR A 306 14.34 85.02 36.61
C TYR A 306 14.15 83.83 37.55
N LEU A 307 13.94 84.06 38.84
CA LEU A 307 13.70 82.98 39.81
C LEU A 307 12.38 82.24 39.53
N GLU A 308 11.32 82.93 39.11
CA GLU A 308 10.08 82.30 38.67
C GLU A 308 10.27 81.39 37.45
N LYS A 309 11.12 81.80 36.48
CA LYS A 309 11.48 80.97 35.32
C LYS A 309 12.32 79.75 35.72
N VAL A 310 13.25 79.90 36.66
CA VAL A 310 14.03 78.78 37.20
C VAL A 310 13.11 77.77 37.89
N ARG A 311 12.19 78.25 38.74
CA ARG A 311 11.20 77.39 39.42
C ARG A 311 10.29 76.67 38.43
N PHE A 312 9.77 77.37 37.43
CA PHE A 312 8.95 76.77 36.38
C PHE A 312 9.70 75.65 35.65
N SER A 313 10.95 75.92 35.25
CA SER A 313 11.79 74.94 34.53
C SER A 313 12.11 73.73 35.41
N ALA A 314 12.32 73.95 36.72
CA ALA A 314 12.59 72.89 37.67
C ALA A 314 11.38 71.98 37.93
N ASN A 315 10.18 72.57 38.03
CA ASN A 315 8.93 71.83 38.10
C ASN A 315 8.69 71.02 36.82
N ALA A 316 8.85 71.64 35.65
CA ALA A 316 8.66 70.97 34.36
C ALA A 316 9.60 69.77 34.20
N LEU A 317 10.88 69.91 34.57
CA LEU A 317 11.85 68.81 34.52
C LEU A 317 11.49 67.67 35.48
N THR A 318 11.00 68.00 36.68
CA THR A 318 10.55 67.00 37.65
C THR A 318 9.34 66.21 37.13
N THR A 319 8.38 66.89 36.50
CA THR A 319 7.24 66.23 35.83
C THR A 319 7.70 65.29 34.72
N ILE A 320 8.57 65.75 33.80
CA ILE A 320 9.09 64.92 32.70
C ILE A 320 9.79 63.67 33.22
N ILE A 321 10.60 63.80 34.28
CA ILE A 321 11.30 62.66 34.87
C ILE A 321 10.33 61.65 35.49
N ASN A 322 9.28 62.12 36.17
CA ASN A 322 8.25 61.25 36.74
C ASN A 322 7.47 60.52 35.64
N ASP A 323 7.12 61.21 34.55
CA ASP A 323 6.42 60.60 33.42
C ASP A 323 7.27 59.50 32.74
N ILE A 324 8.57 59.74 32.56
CA ILE A 324 9.51 58.74 32.01
C ILE A 324 9.64 57.52 32.92
N LEU A 325 9.68 57.73 34.24
CA LEU A 325 9.69 56.63 35.22
C LEU A 325 8.41 55.81 35.17
N ASP A 326 7.26 56.47 35.15
CA ASP A 326 5.96 55.80 35.15
C ASP A 326 5.76 55.00 33.86
N PHE A 327 6.19 55.53 32.71
CA PHE A 327 6.25 54.79 31.47
C PHE A 327 7.14 53.53 31.57
N SER A 328 8.33 53.66 32.18
CA SER A 328 9.24 52.52 32.37
C SER A 328 8.69 51.45 33.31
N LYS A 329 7.95 51.83 34.36
CA LYS A 329 7.25 50.88 35.25
C LYS A 329 6.10 50.17 34.53
N ILE A 330 5.38 50.85 33.65
CA ILE A 330 4.33 50.26 32.81
C ILE A 330 4.93 49.25 31.83
N GLU A 331 5.98 49.63 31.10
CA GLU A 331 6.67 48.77 30.11
C GLU A 331 7.23 47.49 30.77
N SER A 332 7.71 47.60 32.01
CA SER A 332 8.23 46.47 32.80
C SER A 332 7.16 45.71 33.61
N LYS A 333 5.87 46.05 33.47
CA LYS A 333 4.75 45.48 34.26
C LYS A 333 4.93 45.57 35.79
N LYS A 334 5.69 46.55 36.27
CA LYS A 334 5.98 46.81 37.70
C LYS A 334 5.08 47.89 38.31
N LEU A 335 4.06 48.38 37.60
CA LEU A 335 3.09 49.33 38.14
C LEU A 335 2.08 48.58 39.05
N ASN A 336 2.18 48.79 40.36
CA ASN A 336 1.21 48.25 41.31
C ASN A 336 0.13 49.31 41.58
N ILE A 337 -1.14 48.96 41.36
CA ILE A 337 -2.26 49.84 41.68
C ILE A 337 -2.64 49.59 43.13
N GLU A 338 -2.45 50.60 43.97
CA GLU A 338 -2.90 50.56 45.36
C GLU A 338 -4.41 50.80 45.41
N GLN A 339 -5.16 49.91 46.06
CA GLN A 339 -6.58 50.11 46.31
C GLN A 339 -6.81 50.57 47.74
N THR A 340 -7.15 51.85 47.90
CA THR A 340 -7.48 52.44 49.19
C THR A 340 -8.91 53.01 49.18
N PRO A 341 -9.66 52.92 50.29
CA PRO A 341 -10.93 53.63 50.42
C PRO A 341 -10.68 55.14 50.35
N PHE A 342 -11.39 55.84 49.48
CA PHE A 342 -11.33 57.30 49.35
C PHE A 342 -12.74 57.89 49.35
N GLN A 343 -12.88 59.11 49.88
CA GLN A 343 -14.13 59.86 49.80
C GLN A 343 -14.20 60.59 48.47
N PHE A 344 -15.17 60.21 47.64
CA PHE A 344 -15.32 60.75 46.29
C PHE A 344 -15.62 62.25 46.28
N GLU A 345 -16.43 62.73 47.24
CA GLU A 345 -16.76 64.16 47.38
C GLU A 345 -15.52 64.99 47.70
N GLU A 346 -14.69 64.52 48.63
CA GLU A 346 -13.42 65.18 48.98
C GLU A 346 -12.42 65.19 47.82
N LEU A 347 -12.35 64.10 47.04
CA LEU A 347 -11.54 64.05 45.82
C LEU A 347 -12.00 65.09 44.78
N LEU A 348 -13.31 65.20 44.56
CA LEU A 348 -13.89 66.17 43.62
C LEU A 348 -13.68 67.62 44.09
N ASP A 349 -13.81 67.89 45.38
CA ASP A 349 -13.56 69.23 45.93
C ASP A 349 -12.08 69.62 45.83
N ASN A 350 -11.17 68.66 46.08
CA ASN A 350 -9.74 68.84 45.87
C ASN A 350 -9.40 69.06 44.37
N LEU A 351 -10.02 68.31 43.47
CA LEU A 351 -9.86 68.50 42.03
C LEU A 351 -10.36 69.89 41.59
N ARG A 352 -11.52 70.30 42.10
CA ARG A 352 -12.11 71.61 41.82
C ARG A 352 -11.21 72.74 42.31
N SER A 353 -10.66 72.63 43.51
CA SER A 353 -9.76 73.65 44.07
C SER A 353 -8.45 73.77 43.29
N LEU A 354 -7.92 72.66 42.76
CA LEU A 354 -6.73 72.64 41.90
C LEU A 354 -6.96 73.22 40.51
N ILE A 355 -8.10 72.93 39.87
CA ILE A 355 -8.38 73.34 38.48
C ILE A 355 -8.94 74.76 38.39
N THR A 356 -9.69 75.23 39.38
CA THR A 356 -10.35 76.56 39.34
C THR A 356 -9.37 77.73 39.09
N PRO A 357 -8.18 77.80 39.73
CA PRO A 357 -7.20 78.84 39.44
C PRO A 357 -6.63 78.76 38.01
N ILE A 358 -6.45 77.56 37.48
CA ILE A 358 -5.94 77.32 36.11
C ILE A 358 -7.00 77.70 35.06
N ALA A 359 -8.26 77.39 35.34
CA ALA A 359 -9.40 77.79 34.52
C ALA A 359 -9.57 79.33 34.50
N ASN A 360 -9.42 79.99 35.65
CA ASN A 360 -9.55 81.44 35.75
C ASN A 360 -8.39 82.22 35.09
N THR A 361 -7.19 81.65 35.06
CA THR A 361 -6.02 82.24 34.37
C THR A 361 -6.05 82.04 32.85
N LYS A 362 -6.71 80.98 32.35
CA LYS A 362 -6.95 80.77 30.90
C LYS A 362 -8.25 81.41 30.39
N GLY A 363 -9.18 81.77 31.27
CA GLY A 363 -10.45 82.41 30.92
C GLY A 363 -10.47 83.95 31.02
N SER A 364 -9.33 84.57 31.37
CA SER A 364 -9.20 86.04 31.49
C SER A 364 -8.19 86.61 30.47
N SER A 365 -8.12 86.04 29.27
CA SER A 365 -7.43 86.62 28.11
C SER A 365 -8.29 86.47 26.86
#